data_AF-A0A968D5R5-F1
#
_entry.id   AF-A0A968D5R5-F1
#
_cell.length_a   1.000
_cell.length_b   1.000
_cell.length_c   1.000
_cell.angle_alpha   90.00
_cell.angle_beta   90.00
_cell.angle_gamma   90.00
#
_symmetry.space_group_name_H-M   'P 1'
#
loop_
_entity.id
_entity.type
_entity.pdbx_description
1 polymer ?
#
loop_
_entity_poly.entity_id
_entity_poly.type
_entity_poly.pdbx_seq_one_letter_code
_entity_poly.pdbx_strand_id
1 'polypeptide(L)'
;MTESPDTQISAFADGELGRDESEFLVRRLSRDADARCKSVRYATIGAALRGELIGPDPDVLRRRISASLEGVHVPEHAPVTAPSPLRRLLRPAAGVGIAASVAIAALLAVSQDAGVDSGASAPPVAVVET
;
A
#
# COMPACT_ATOMS: atom_id res chain seq x y z
N MET A 1 5.82 -3.86 11.27
CA MET A 1 7.21 -3.90 10.80
C MET A 1 7.12 -4.04 9.29
N THR A 2 7.41 -2.98 8.53
CA THR A 2 7.19 -2.98 7.07
C THR A 2 8.27 -3.84 6.43
N GLU A 3 7.88 -4.94 5.79
CA GLU A 3 8.83 -5.79 5.07
C GLU A 3 9.46 -5.05 3.88
N SER A 4 10.65 -5.49 3.48
CA SER A 4 11.30 -4.96 2.28
C SER A 4 10.44 -5.25 1.04
N PRO A 5 10.38 -4.34 0.04
CA PRO A 5 9.66 -4.59 -1.21
C PRO A 5 10.10 -5.87 -1.92
N ASP A 6 11.35 -6.28 -1.75
CA ASP A 6 11.88 -7.52 -2.31
C ASP A 6 11.27 -8.76 -1.68
N THR A 7 11.10 -8.72 -0.35
CA THR A 7 10.44 -9.76 0.43
C THR A 7 8.97 -9.87 0.02
N GLN A 8 8.27 -8.73 -0.11
CA GLN A 8 6.88 -8.72 -0.54
C GLN A 8 6.68 -9.31 -1.95
N ILE A 9 7.59 -9.03 -2.89
CA ILE A 9 7.52 -9.61 -4.24
C ILE A 9 7.76 -11.12 -4.21
N SER A 10 8.70 -11.60 -3.38
CA SER A 10 8.93 -13.05 -3.20
C SER A 10 7.71 -13.72 -2.57
N ALA A 11 7.24 -13.22 -1.43
CA ALA A 11 6.06 -13.74 -0.74
C ALA A 11 4.81 -13.74 -1.63
N PHE A 12 4.65 -12.73 -2.48
CA PHE A 12 3.58 -12.69 -3.48
C PHE A 12 3.72 -13.79 -4.54
N ALA A 13 4.95 -14.05 -5.01
CA ALA A 13 5.21 -15.12 -5.97
C ALA A 13 4.95 -16.53 -5.38
N ASP A 14 5.22 -16.70 -4.08
CA ASP A 14 5.02 -17.96 -3.35
C ASP A 14 3.58 -18.12 -2.80
N GLY A 15 2.75 -17.08 -2.89
CA GLY A 15 1.38 -17.08 -2.39
C GLY A 15 1.27 -16.93 -0.86
N GLU A 16 2.34 -16.52 -0.20
CA GLU A 16 2.42 -16.31 1.25
C GLU A 16 1.98 -14.90 1.67
N LEU A 17 1.82 -13.98 0.72
CA LEU A 17 1.43 -12.61 1.00
C LEU A 17 -0.08 -12.50 1.32
N GLY A 18 -0.43 -11.76 2.36
CA GLY A 18 -1.82 -11.53 2.73
C GLY A 18 -2.64 -10.86 1.62
N ARG A 19 -3.98 -10.99 1.68
CA ARG A 19 -4.88 -10.46 0.64
C ARG A 19 -4.75 -8.94 0.43
N ASP A 20 -4.74 -8.19 1.53
CA ASP A 20 -4.70 -6.72 1.47
C ASP A 20 -3.32 -6.21 1.01
N GLU A 21 -2.26 -6.90 1.44
CA GLU A 21 -0.87 -6.63 1.02
C GLU A 21 -0.68 -6.96 -0.46
N SER A 22 -1.25 -8.07 -0.93
CA SER A 22 -1.27 -8.44 -2.34
C SER A 22 -1.97 -7.39 -3.19
N GLU A 23 -3.12 -6.86 -2.74
CA GLU A 23 -3.83 -5.81 -3.47
C GLU A 23 -2.99 -4.52 -3.56
N PHE A 24 -2.32 -4.14 -2.47
CA PHE A 24 -1.43 -2.99 -2.46
C PHE A 24 -0.23 -3.18 -3.40
N LEU A 25 0.39 -4.37 -3.37
CA LEU A 25 1.51 -4.70 -4.24
C LEU A 25 1.10 -4.66 -5.71
N VAL A 26 -0.05 -5.22 -6.09
CA VAL A 26 -0.57 -5.17 -7.47
C VAL A 26 -0.77 -3.71 -7.94
N ARG A 27 -1.33 -2.86 -7.08
CA ARG A 27 -1.47 -1.41 -7.38
C ARG A 27 -0.10 -0.73 -7.55
N ARG A 28 0.92 -1.18 -6.82
CA ARG A 28 2.29 -0.68 -6.96
C ARG A 28 2.93 -1.15 -8.27
N LEU A 29 2.85 -2.44 -8.61
CA LEU A 29 3.38 -2.99 -9.88
C LEU A 29 2.81 -2.30 -11.12
N SER A 30 1.59 -1.76 -11.00
CA SER A 30 0.94 -0.99 -12.06
C SER A 30 1.58 0.39 -12.29
N ARG A 31 2.24 0.97 -11.29
CA ARG A 31 2.81 2.34 -11.33
C ARG A 31 4.33 2.36 -11.33
N ASP A 32 4.96 1.34 -10.76
CA ASP A 32 6.40 1.20 -10.58
C ASP A 32 6.95 0.20 -11.60
N ALA A 33 7.71 0.70 -12.58
CA ALA A 33 8.27 -0.11 -13.65
C ALA A 33 9.39 -1.03 -13.16
N ASP A 34 10.17 -0.61 -12.17
CA ASP A 34 11.29 -1.37 -11.64
C ASP A 34 10.77 -2.54 -10.80
N ALA A 35 9.76 -2.29 -9.95
CA ALA A 35 9.09 -3.36 -9.21
C ALA A 35 8.47 -4.40 -10.14
N ARG A 36 7.85 -3.96 -11.24
CA ARG A 36 7.30 -4.87 -12.26
C ARG A 36 8.37 -5.65 -13.00
N CYS A 37 9.49 -5.02 -13.35
CA CYS A 37 10.62 -5.73 -13.96
C CYS A 37 11.17 -6.81 -13.02
N LYS A 38 11.27 -6.50 -11.72
CA LYS A 38 11.73 -7.44 -10.70
C LYS A 38 10.77 -8.61 -10.50
N SER A 39 9.47 -8.36 -10.44
CA SER A 39 8.47 -9.43 -10.34
C SER A 39 8.50 -10.35 -11.55
N VAL A 40 8.66 -9.82 -12.77
CA VAL A 40 8.83 -10.62 -13.99
C VAL A 40 10.10 -11.48 -13.91
N ARG A 41 11.22 -10.93 -13.45
CA ARG A 41 12.47 -11.71 -13.28
C ARG A 41 12.27 -12.89 -12.33
N TYR A 42 11.61 -12.68 -11.19
CA TYR A 42 11.37 -13.76 -10.22
C TYR A 42 10.44 -14.82 -10.80
N ALA A 43 9.36 -14.42 -11.46
CA ALA A 43 8.46 -15.34 -12.14
C ALA A 43 9.17 -16.16 -13.23
N THR A 44 10.02 -15.53 -14.04
CA THR A 44 10.80 -16.20 -15.10
C THR A 44 11.81 -17.19 -14.52
N ILE A 45 12.52 -16.82 -13.45
CA ILE A 45 13.44 -17.73 -12.76
C ILE A 45 12.66 -18.92 -12.21
N GLY A 46 11.53 -18.69 -11.55
CA GLY A 46 10.67 -19.75 -11.02
C GLY A 46 10.17 -20.70 -12.13
N ALA A 47 9.73 -20.14 -13.26
CA ALA A 47 9.32 -20.92 -14.42
C ALA A 47 10.49 -21.75 -15.00
N ALA A 48 11.70 -21.19 -15.05
CA ALA A 48 12.89 -21.90 -15.51
C ALA A 48 13.21 -23.10 -14.60
N LEU A 49 13.18 -22.89 -13.28
CA LEU A 49 13.44 -23.93 -12.28
C LEU A 49 12.42 -25.07 -12.34
N ARG A 50 11.15 -24.78 -12.67
CA ARG A 50 10.09 -25.78 -12.84
C ARG A 50 10.04 -26.41 -14.24
N GLY A 51 10.90 -25.99 -15.17
CA GLY A 51 10.86 -26.46 -16.56
C GLY A 51 9.64 -25.96 -17.35
N GLU A 52 9.03 -24.85 -16.92
CA GLU A 52 7.83 -24.25 -17.52
C GLU A 52 8.15 -23.19 -18.59
N LEU A 53 9.43 -22.90 -18.82
CA LEU A 53 9.85 -22.01 -19.90
C LEU A 53 9.46 -22.63 -21.24
N ILE A 54 8.50 -21.99 -21.89
CA ILE A 54 8.07 -22.36 -23.24
C ILE A 54 9.09 -21.76 -24.22
N GLY A 55 9.41 -22.50 -25.27
CA GLY A 55 10.06 -21.92 -26.44
C GLY A 55 9.25 -20.76 -27.04
N PRO A 56 9.79 -20.03 -28.03
CA PRO A 56 9.16 -18.85 -28.62
C PRO A 56 7.95 -19.16 -29.53
N ASP A 57 7.12 -20.15 -29.16
CA ASP A 57 5.92 -20.54 -29.90
C ASP A 57 4.67 -19.80 -29.36
N PRO A 58 4.13 -18.82 -30.11
CA PRO A 58 2.95 -18.08 -29.70
C PRO A 58 1.69 -18.95 -29.54
N ASP A 59 1.59 -20.09 -30.24
CA ASP A 59 0.42 -20.96 -30.16
C ASP A 59 0.35 -21.74 -28.85
N VAL A 60 1.51 -22.03 -28.23
CA VAL A 60 1.56 -22.68 -26.93
C VAL A 60 1.04 -21.75 -25.83
N LEU A 61 1.43 -20.47 -25.88
CA LEU A 61 0.92 -19.46 -24.95
C LEU A 61 -0.60 -19.30 -25.08
N ARG A 62 -1.10 -19.17 -26.32
CA ARG A 62 -2.53 -19.04 -26.59
C ARG A 62 -3.32 -20.21 -26.02
N ARG A 63 -2.85 -21.45 -26.25
CA ARG A 63 -3.51 -22.67 -25.78
C ARG A 63 -3.56 -22.77 -24.26
N ARG A 64 -2.47 -22.39 -23.57
CA ARG A 64 -2.44 -22.36 -22.10
C ARG A 64 -3.41 -21.32 -21.53
N ILE A 65 -3.44 -20.12 -22.12
CA ILE A 65 -4.39 -19.08 -21.71
C ILE A 65 -5.82 -19.59 -21.89
N SER A 66 -6.16 -20.14 -23.06
CA SER A 66 -7.49 -20.71 -23.30
C SER A 66 -7.84 -21.80 -22.29
N ALA A 67 -6.95 -22.75 -22.04
CA ALA A 67 -7.16 -23.83 -21.08
C ALA A 67 -7.31 -23.32 -19.62
N SER A 68 -6.59 -22.27 -19.23
CA SER A 68 -6.73 -21.66 -17.90
C SER A 68 -8.01 -20.84 -17.75
N LEU A 69 -8.59 -20.36 -18.85
CA LEU A 69 -9.84 -19.60 -18.86
C LEU A 69 -11.08 -20.50 -19.00
N GLU A 70 -10.93 -21.74 -19.47
CA GLU A 70 -12.02 -22.71 -19.51
C GLU A 70 -12.60 -22.91 -18.10
N GLY A 71 -13.86 -22.48 -17.90
CA GLY A 71 -14.57 -22.56 -16.62
C GLY A 71 -14.55 -21.27 -15.79
N VAL A 72 -13.75 -20.26 -16.16
CA VAL A 72 -13.76 -18.96 -15.47
C VAL A 72 -15.00 -18.17 -15.93
N HIS A 73 -16.01 -18.08 -15.07
CA HIS A 73 -17.13 -17.16 -15.26
C HIS A 73 -16.62 -15.74 -15.01
N VAL A 74 -16.33 -15.00 -16.09
CA VAL A 74 -16.13 -13.55 -16.00
C VAL A 74 -17.49 -12.97 -15.62
N PRO A 75 -17.64 -12.35 -14.44
CA PRO A 75 -18.87 -11.65 -14.13
C PRO A 75 -19.07 -10.59 -15.22
N GLU A 76 -20.23 -10.61 -15.88
CA GLU A 76 -20.64 -9.49 -16.72
C GLU A 76 -20.43 -8.23 -15.91
N HIS A 77 -19.62 -7.31 -16.43
CA HIS A 77 -19.42 -6.03 -15.78
C HIS A 77 -20.79 -5.40 -15.65
N ALA A 78 -21.31 -5.35 -14.42
CA ALA A 78 -22.55 -4.66 -14.13
C ALA A 78 -22.43 -3.25 -14.73
N PRO A 79 -23.43 -2.78 -15.51
CA PRO A 79 -23.36 -1.49 -16.14
C PRO A 79 -22.99 -0.46 -15.08
N VAL A 80 -21.93 0.31 -15.34
CA VAL A 80 -21.46 1.34 -14.43
C VAL A 80 -22.59 2.37 -14.32
N THR A 81 -23.41 2.24 -13.28
CA THR A 81 -24.48 3.19 -13.00
C THR A 81 -23.80 4.53 -12.75
N ALA A 82 -24.02 5.49 -13.65
CA ALA A 82 -23.46 6.82 -13.53
C ALA A 82 -23.79 7.37 -12.12
N PRO A 83 -22.79 7.83 -11.34
CA PRO A 83 -23.04 8.33 -10.00
C PRO A 83 -23.94 9.58 -10.08
N SER A 84 -25.00 9.59 -9.28
CA SER A 84 -25.89 10.75 -9.15
C SER A 84 -25.09 12.04 -8.89
N PRO A 85 -25.46 13.18 -9.53
CA PRO A 85 -24.74 14.45 -9.41
C PRO A 85 -24.62 14.92 -7.94
N LEU A 86 -25.61 14.59 -7.10
CA LEU A 86 -25.62 14.87 -5.67
C LEU A 86 -24.48 14.15 -4.91
N ARG A 87 -24.19 12.89 -5.24
CA ARG A 87 -23.06 12.14 -4.66
C ARG A 87 -21.72 12.71 -5.08
N ARG A 88 -21.63 13.33 -6.27
CA ARG A 88 -20.40 13.97 -6.77
C ARG A 88 -20.08 15.25 -6.01
N LEU A 89 -21.10 16.00 -5.59
CA LEU A 89 -20.94 17.23 -4.81
C LEU A 89 -20.64 16.97 -3.32
N LEU A 90 -21.14 15.86 -2.76
CA LEU A 90 -20.93 15.49 -1.35
C LEU A 90 -19.64 14.67 -1.11
N ARG A 91 -19.00 14.14 -2.15
CA ARG A 91 -17.72 13.41 -2.08
C ARG A 91 -16.58 14.15 -1.35
N PRO A 92 -16.33 15.47 -1.54
CA PRO A 92 -15.27 16.16 -0.82
C PRO A 92 -15.56 16.34 0.68
N ALA A 93 -16.82 16.37 1.11
CA ALA A 93 -17.19 16.57 2.52
C ALA A 93 -16.76 15.39 3.42
N ALA A 94 -16.66 14.19 2.86
CA ALA A 94 -16.18 13.01 3.60
C ALA A 94 -14.69 13.14 4.01
N GLY A 95 -13.87 13.86 3.24
CA GLY A 95 -12.46 14.09 3.58
C GLY A 95 -12.27 15.20 4.63
N VAL A 96 -13.16 16.20 4.64
CA VAL A 96 -13.08 17.34 5.58
C VAL A 96 -13.22 16.89 7.04
N GLY A 97 -14.08 15.90 7.31
CA GLY A 97 -14.28 15.40 8.67
C GLY A 97 -13.02 14.75 9.27
N ILE A 98 -12.27 13.99 8.46
CA ILE A 98 -11.03 13.34 8.89
C ILE A 98 -9.91 14.39 9.11
N ALA A 99 -9.78 15.36 8.21
CA ALA A 99 -8.80 16.43 8.37
C ALA A 99 -9.08 17.30 9.61
N ALA A 100 -10.36 17.62 9.86
CA ALA A 100 -10.77 18.41 11.02
C ALA A 100 -10.51 17.68 12.35
N SER A 101 -10.79 16.38 12.44
CA SER A 101 -10.51 15.61 13.66
C SER A 101 -9.01 15.51 13.95
N VAL A 102 -8.17 15.28 12.93
CA VAL A 102 -6.71 15.24 13.06
C VAL A 102 -6.15 16.62 13.45
N ALA A 103 -6.65 17.70 12.85
CA ALA A 103 -6.22 19.07 13.18
C ALA A 103 -6.53 19.43 14.64
N ILE A 104 -7.72 19.09 15.14
CA ILE A 104 -8.10 19.31 16.54
C ILE A 104 -7.21 18.48 17.48
N ALA A 105 -6.98 17.21 17.17
CA ALA A 105 -6.10 16.35 17.96
C ALA A 105 -4.66 16.89 18.01
N ALA A 106 -4.14 17.39 16.88
CA ALA A 106 -2.82 18.00 16.80
C ALA A 106 -2.72 19.31 17.62
N LEU A 107 -3.75 20.17 17.57
CA LEU A 107 -3.80 21.40 18.37
C LEU A 107 -3.80 21.10 19.88
N LEU A 108 -4.57 20.10 20.30
CA LEU A 108 -4.62 19.67 21.69
C LEU A 108 -3.27 19.08 22.13
N ALA A 109 -2.62 18.26 21.30
CA ALA A 109 -1.30 17.68 21.61
C ALA A 109 -0.23 18.76 21.82
N VAL A 110 -0.16 19.76 20.93
CA VAL A 110 0.78 20.89 21.05
C VAL A 110 0.53 21.73 22.30
N SER A 111 -0.73 21.84 22.73
CA SER A 111 -1.09 22.60 23.93
C SER A 111 -0.66 21.90 25.24
N GLN A 112 -0.46 20.59 25.22
CA GLN A 112 -0.03 19.84 26.43
C GLN A 112 1.48 19.89 26.61
N ASP A 113 2.25 19.92 25.50
CA ASP A 113 3.70 20.13 25.52
C ASP A 113 4.08 21.55 25.99
N ALA A 114 3.26 22.55 25.65
CA ALA A 114 3.45 23.93 26.12
C ALA A 114 3.21 24.12 27.63
N GLY A 115 2.70 23.11 28.35
CA GLY A 115 2.43 23.13 29.79
C GLY A 115 3.52 22.52 30.68
N VAL A 116 4.63 22.00 30.12
CA VAL A 116 5.65 21.28 30.90
C VAL A 116 6.91 22.12 31.18
N ASP A 117 7.04 23.32 30.62
CA ASP A 117 8.13 24.25 30.96
C ASP A 117 7.70 25.25 32.05
N SER A 118 7.51 24.77 33.27
CA SER A 118 7.49 25.62 34.48
C SER A 118 8.15 24.89 35.63
N GLY A 119 9.49 24.85 35.56
CA GLY A 119 10.36 24.28 36.58
C GLY A 119 11.82 24.71 36.40
N ALA A 120 12.05 25.97 36.03
CA ALA A 120 13.38 26.57 36.10
C ALA A 120 13.81 26.69 37.59
N SER A 121 14.51 25.68 38.09
CA SER A 121 15.21 25.75 39.37
C SER A 121 16.38 26.72 39.23
N ALA A 122 16.25 27.91 39.83
CA ALA A 122 17.33 28.89 39.98
C ALA A 122 18.51 28.28 40.77
N PRO A 123 19.76 28.69 40.51
CA PRO A 123 20.91 28.26 41.30
C PRO A 123 20.92 28.98 42.67
N PRO A 124 21.19 28.28 43.80
CA PRO A 124 21.39 28.98 45.06
C PRO A 124 22.73 29.70 45.06
N VAL A 125 22.66 31.03 45.04
CA VAL A 125 23.76 31.93 45.42
C VAL A 125 23.92 31.84 46.93
N ALA A 126 25.04 31.29 47.41
CA ALA A 126 25.48 31.46 48.79
C ALA A 126 26.46 32.63 48.84
N VAL A 127 25.99 33.78 49.32
CA VAL A 127 26.80 34.93 49.72
C VAL A 127 26.92 34.88 51.25
N VAL A 128 28.16 34.64 51.70
CA VAL A 128 28.94 35.30 52.77
C VAL A 128 28.25 35.58 54.11
N GLU A 129 28.88 35.18 55.22
CA GLU A 129 29.33 36.17 56.22
C GLU A 129 30.47 35.67 57.14
N THR A 130 31.49 36.56 57.23
CA THR A 130 32.53 36.84 58.24
C THR A 130 33.18 35.75 59.08
#